data_AF-A0A969HFX2-F1
#
_entry.id   AF-A0A969HFX2-F1
#
_cell.length_a   1.000
_cell.length_b   1.000
_cell.length_c   1.000
_cell.angle_alpha   90.00
_cell.angle_beta   90.00
_cell.angle_gamma   90.00
#
_symmetry.space_group_name_H-M   'P 1'
#
loop_
_entity.id
_entity.type
_entity.pdbx_description
1 polymer ?
#
loop_
_entity_poly.entity_id
_entity_poly.type
_entity_poly.pdbx_seq_one_letter_code
_entity_poly.pdbx_strand_id
1 'polypeptide(L)' 'IEMGGLVGRVTYEGDLTEYLPLLALGELIHVGKGTVFGNGQYQIL' A
#
# COMPACT_ATOMS: atom_id res chain seq x y z
N ILE A 1 4.13 -22.12 -0.15
CA ILE A 1 2.91 -21.42 -0.56
C ILE A 1 3.37 -20.36 -1.56
N GLU A 2 2.88 -20.36 -2.80
CA GLU A 2 3.21 -19.29 -3.74
C GLU A 2 2.42 -18.03 -3.35
N MET A 3 3.13 -16.92 -3.16
CA MET A 3 2.54 -15.62 -2.88
C MET A 3 2.69 -14.73 -4.10
N GLY A 4 1.57 -14.51 -4.80
CA GLY A 4 1.48 -13.57 -5.91
C GLY A 4 0.97 -12.20 -5.46
N GLY A 5 1.18 -11.20 -6.31
CA GLY A 5 0.71 -9.84 -6.10
C GLY A 5 1.01 -8.95 -7.31
N LEU A 6 0.58 -7.69 -7.25
CA LEU A 6 0.94 -6.67 -8.22
C LEU A 6 2.12 -5.85 -7.68
N VAL A 7 3.14 -5.63 -8.50
CA VAL A 7 4.27 -4.76 -8.20
C VAL A 7 4.37 -3.71 -9.29
N GLY A 8 4.48 -2.44 -8.91
CA GLY A 8 4.56 -1.33 -9.84
C GLY A 8 4.40 0.01 -9.15
N ARG A 9 4.18 1.05 -9.95
CA ARG A 9 3.92 2.41 -9.49
C ARG A 9 2.52 2.84 -9.90
N VAL A 10 1.87 3.60 -9.03
CA VAL A 10 0.59 4.25 -9.30
C VAL A 10 0.69 5.72 -8.93
N THR A 11 -0.04 6.57 -9.67
CA THR A 11 -0.15 8.00 -9.41
C THR A 11 -1.63 8.31 -9.21
N TYR A 12 -1.94 9.05 -8.13
CA TYR A 12 -3.29 9.52 -7.80
C TYR A 12 -3.31 11.04 -7.85
N GLU A 13 -4.43 11.62 -8.27
CA GLU A 13 -4.64 13.06 -8.36
C GLU A 13 -6.04 13.44 -7.85
N GLY A 14 -6.19 14.65 -7.29
CA GLY A 14 -7.43 15.15 -6.68
C GLY A 14 -7.24 15.64 -5.24
N ASP A 15 -8.35 15.83 -4.51
CA ASP A 15 -8.30 16.10 -3.07
C ASP A 15 -8.10 14.77 -2.32
N LEU A 16 -6.87 14.54 -1.88
CA LEU A 16 -6.49 13.33 -1.16
C LEU A 16 -6.43 13.52 0.35
N THR A 17 -6.80 14.71 0.86
CA THR A 17 -6.56 15.12 2.25
C THR A 17 -7.09 14.11 3.26
N GLU A 18 -8.30 13.58 3.03
CA GLU A 18 -8.93 12.59 3.92
C GLU A 18 -8.26 11.21 3.88
N TYR A 19 -7.56 10.87 2.78
CA TYR A 19 -6.96 9.56 2.55
C TYR A 19 -5.47 9.51 2.90
N LEU A 20 -4.78 10.66 2.88
CA LEU A 20 -3.34 10.73 3.19
C LEU A 20 -2.97 10.05 4.52
N PRO A 21 -3.73 10.21 5.63
CA PRO A 21 -3.42 9.50 6.87
C PRO A 21 -3.52 7.97 6.74
N LEU A 22 -4.47 7.47 5.95
CA LEU A 22 -4.66 6.04 5.72
C LEU A 22 -3.55 5.47 4.81
N LEU A 23 -3.14 6.24 3.80
CA LEU A 23 -2.03 5.88 2.92
C LEU A 23 -0.71 5.84 3.71
N ALA A 24 -0.45 6.84 4.55
CA ALA A 24 0.74 6.87 5.40
C ALA A 24 0.75 5.71 6.41
N LEU A 25 -0.42 5.36 6.98
CA LEU A 25 -0.54 4.18 7.84
C LEU A 25 -0.21 2.90 7.06
N GLY A 26 -0.75 2.75 5.85
CA GLY A 26 -0.55 1.55 5.03
C GLY A 26 0.91 1.31 4.62
N GLU A 27 1.73 2.36 4.49
CA GLU A 27 3.18 2.24 4.30
C GLU A 27 3.86 1.57 5.53
N LEU A 28 3.37 1.83 6.75
CA LEU A 28 3.92 1.24 7.97
C LEU A 28 3.44 -0.19 8.23
N ILE A 29 2.17 -0.49 7.95
CA ILE A 29 1.54 -1.76 8.36
C ILE A 29 1.32 -2.75 7.21
N HIS A 30 1.57 -2.31 5.98
CA HIS A 30 1.22 -3.00 4.74
C HIS A 30 -0.31 -3.17 4.58
N VAL A 31 -0.79 -3.39 3.35
CA VAL A 31 -2.23 -3.50 3.10
C VAL A 31 -2.57 -4.68 2.17
N GLY A 32 -3.63 -5.42 2.50
CA GLY A 32 -4.16 -6.51 1.67
C GLY A 32 -3.99 -7.90 2.28
N LYS A 33 -3.96 -8.94 1.45
CA LYS A 33 -3.83 -10.34 1.88
C LYS A 33 -2.36 -10.72 2.06
N GLY A 34 -2.04 -11.34 3.20
CA GLY A 34 -0.70 -11.85 3.48
C GLY A 34 0.29 -10.79 3.97
N THR A 35 -0.19 -9.70 4.57
CA THR A 35 0.64 -8.62 5.12
C THR A 35 1.66 -9.13 6.15
N VAL A 36 1.27 -10.07 7.01
CA VAL A 36 2.15 -10.74 7.98
C VAL A 36 3.28 -11.55 7.33
N PHE A 37 3.15 -11.89 6.05
CA PHE A 37 4.16 -12.60 5.27
C PHE A 37 4.93 -11.68 4.30
N GLY A 38 4.70 -10.36 4.36
CA GLY A 38 5.42 -9.36 3.59
C GLY A 38 4.72 -8.86 2.31
N ASN A 39 3.50 -9.28 2.02
CA ASN A 39 2.74 -8.71 0.89
C ASN A 39 2.15 -7.34 1.22
N GLY A 40 1.86 -6.55 0.19
CA GLY A 40 1.11 -5.29 0.35
C GLY A 40 1.95 -4.10 0.81
N GLN A 41 3.27 -4.21 0.73
CA GLN A 41 4.21 -3.13 0.97
C GLN A 41 4.15 -2.09 -0.15
N TYR A 42 4.18 -0.82 0.22
CA TYR A 42 4.37 0.29 -0.70
C TYR A 42 5.00 1.46 0.06
N GLN A 43 5.43 2.48 -0.70
CA GLN A 43 5.98 3.72 -0.17
C GLN A 43 5.32 4.90 -0.89
N ILE A 44 5.10 6.00 -0.16
CA ILE A 44 4.67 7.26 -0.75
C ILE A 44 5.93 8.04 -1.18
N LEU A 45 5.91 8.58 -2.40
CA LEU A 45 7.03 9.34 -3.01
C LEU A 45 6.81 10.84 -2.94
#